data_AF-A0A6C0AQI9-F1
#
_entry.id   AF-A0A6C0AQI9-F1
#
_cell.length_a   1.000
_cell.length_b   1.000
_cell.length_c   1.000
_cell.angle_alpha   90.00
_cell.angle_beta   90.00
_cell.angle_gamma   90.00
#
_symmetry.space_group_name_H-M   'P 1'
#
loop_
_entity.id
_entity.type
_entity.pdbx_description
1 polymer ?
#
loop_
_entity_poly.entity_id
_entity_poly.type
_entity_poly.pdbx_seq_one_letter_code
_entity_poly.pdbx_strand_id
1 'polypeptide(L)'
;MPNYDLSQFNSFLQKATDAVTCNSECQRNRTMDSLKQKFVNAQTNTQSANYQLQVAQKNYVTFSEGEGAYNDLLQQQLEEKSNLISQQFQEIFNKETTQVARQIDTYGGILINFKNIVDLYFNYKKENIKLFKKLKEQTNDVLTNERKTYYIDQQNDTLTYFYFYFLLIIYVIIVICYLLFSLMYPSNASIIKRILIFIGLILLPFLSYFILAAVIYIGYKIFELIPKNVYRQE
;
A
#
# COMPACT_ATOMS: atom_id res chain seq x y z
N MET A 1 -74.77 -63.95 -51.81
CA MET A 1 -73.31 -64.12 -51.69
C MET A 1 -72.78 -62.93 -50.90
N PRO A 2 -72.10 -63.13 -49.76
CA PRO A 2 -71.67 -62.02 -48.91
C PRO A 2 -70.44 -61.33 -49.53
N ASN A 3 -70.52 -60.00 -49.66
CA ASN A 3 -69.49 -59.13 -50.19
C ASN A 3 -68.39 -58.98 -49.12
N TYR A 4 -67.35 -59.81 -49.21
CA TYR A 4 -66.17 -59.69 -48.35
C TYR A 4 -65.49 -58.35 -48.66
N ASP A 5 -65.46 -57.46 -47.67
CA ASP A 5 -64.87 -56.14 -47.76
C ASP A 5 -63.35 -56.26 -47.99
N LEU A 6 -62.94 -56.16 -49.27
CA LEU A 6 -61.56 -56.22 -49.73
C LEU A 6 -60.64 -55.24 -48.96
N SER A 7 -61.20 -54.14 -48.45
CA SER A 7 -60.45 -53.11 -47.71
C SER A 7 -60.01 -53.61 -46.32
N GLN A 8 -60.86 -54.35 -45.62
CA GLN A 8 -60.50 -54.97 -44.34
C GLN A 8 -59.46 -56.07 -44.53
N PHE A 9 -59.61 -56.91 -45.55
CA PHE A 9 -58.64 -57.98 -45.85
C PHE A 9 -57.26 -57.42 -46.18
N ASN A 10 -57.19 -56.36 -47.01
CA ASN A 10 -55.94 -55.68 -47.33
C ASN A 10 -55.29 -55.01 -46.11
N SER A 11 -56.09 -54.42 -45.21
CA SER A 11 -55.56 -53.84 -43.96
C SER A 11 -55.04 -54.90 -42.98
N PHE A 12 -55.65 -56.09 -42.96
CA PHE A 12 -55.23 -57.22 -42.13
C PHE A 12 -53.97 -57.88 -42.69
N LEU A 13 -53.89 -58.07 -44.01
CA LEU A 13 -52.72 -58.57 -44.71
C LEU A 13 -51.53 -57.61 -44.56
N GLN A 14 -51.76 -56.29 -44.62
CA GLN A 14 -50.74 -55.28 -44.34
C GLN A 14 -50.24 -55.33 -42.90
N LYS A 15 -51.15 -55.42 -41.91
CA LYS A 15 -50.77 -55.54 -40.49
C LYS A 15 -50.01 -56.84 -40.18
N ALA A 16 -50.40 -57.95 -40.79
CA ALA A 16 -49.71 -59.23 -40.64
C ALA A 16 -48.34 -59.22 -41.31
N THR A 17 -48.22 -58.61 -42.50
CA THR A 17 -46.95 -58.47 -43.23
C THR A 17 -45.99 -57.53 -42.48
N ASP A 18 -46.49 -56.40 -41.96
CA ASP A 18 -45.71 -55.45 -41.16
C ASP A 18 -45.22 -56.06 -39.84
N ALA A 19 -46.02 -56.90 -39.18
CA ALA A 19 -45.62 -57.59 -37.94
C ALA A 19 -44.51 -58.62 -38.16
N VAL A 20 -44.40 -59.18 -39.37
CA VAL A 20 -43.40 -60.20 -39.74
C VAL A 20 -42.12 -59.56 -40.30
N THR A 21 -42.21 -58.42 -40.99
CA THR A 21 -41.03 -57.74 -41.58
C THR A 21 -40.40 -56.67 -40.70
N CYS A 22 -41.11 -56.12 -39.70
CA CYS A 22 -40.63 -55.01 -38.87
C CYS A 22 -40.25 -55.49 -37.46
N ASN A 23 -38.94 -55.62 -37.20
CA ASN A 23 -38.39 -55.92 -35.87
C ASN A 23 -38.62 -54.76 -34.85
N SER A 24 -38.24 -54.96 -33.59
CA SER A 24 -38.42 -53.95 -32.52
C SER A 24 -37.77 -52.59 -32.84
N GLU A 25 -36.65 -52.60 -33.56
CA GLU A 25 -35.96 -51.40 -34.02
C GLU A 25 -36.75 -50.67 -35.11
N CYS A 26 -37.30 -51.39 -36.08
CA CYS A 26 -38.18 -50.83 -37.11
C CYS A 26 -39.45 -50.19 -36.51
N GLN A 27 -40.07 -50.83 -35.51
CA GLN A 27 -41.24 -50.26 -34.81
C GLN A 27 -40.89 -48.98 -34.03
N ARG A 28 -39.71 -48.98 -33.37
CA ARG A 28 -39.16 -47.80 -32.70
C ARG A 28 -38.90 -46.66 -33.68
N ASN A 29 -38.29 -46.93 -34.82
CA ASN A 29 -38.00 -45.92 -35.85
C ASN A 29 -39.27 -45.34 -36.46
N ARG A 30 -40.28 -46.18 -36.80
CA ARG A 30 -41.59 -45.69 -37.26
C ARG A 30 -42.28 -44.80 -36.22
N THR A 31 -42.19 -45.17 -34.94
CA THR A 31 -42.73 -44.37 -33.84
C THR A 31 -41.98 -43.05 -33.70
N MET A 32 -40.65 -43.07 -33.76
CA MET A 32 -39.81 -41.88 -33.72
C MET A 32 -40.11 -40.94 -34.90
N ASP A 33 -40.23 -41.45 -36.11
CA ASP A 33 -40.55 -40.65 -37.31
C ASP A 33 -41.96 -40.06 -37.21
N SER A 34 -42.93 -40.84 -36.72
CA SER A 34 -44.29 -40.33 -36.45
C SER A 34 -44.29 -39.19 -35.43
N LEU A 35 -43.53 -39.34 -34.33
CA LEU A 35 -43.40 -38.30 -33.30
C LEU A 35 -42.66 -37.07 -33.83
N LYS A 36 -41.60 -37.26 -34.61
CA LYS A 36 -40.87 -36.17 -35.29
C LYS A 36 -41.79 -35.41 -36.23
N GLN A 37 -42.59 -36.13 -37.03
CA GLN A 37 -43.55 -35.49 -37.93
C GLN A 37 -44.61 -34.71 -37.16
N LYS A 38 -45.14 -35.27 -36.05
CA LYS A 38 -46.08 -34.55 -35.18
C LYS A 38 -45.44 -33.30 -34.57
N PHE A 39 -44.19 -33.37 -34.15
CA PHE A 39 -43.44 -32.23 -33.62
C PHE A 39 -43.24 -31.14 -34.69
N VAL A 40 -42.78 -31.51 -35.89
CA VAL A 40 -42.60 -30.55 -36.99
C VAL A 40 -43.94 -29.93 -37.40
N ASN A 41 -45.01 -30.73 -37.50
CA ASN A 41 -46.35 -30.22 -37.80
C ASN A 41 -46.85 -29.25 -36.71
N ALA A 42 -46.62 -29.58 -35.43
CA ALA A 42 -46.96 -28.70 -34.32
C ALA A 42 -46.16 -27.39 -34.39
N GLN A 43 -44.86 -27.46 -34.68
CA GLN A 43 -44.00 -26.28 -34.85
C GLN A 43 -44.48 -25.39 -36.01
N THR A 44 -44.79 -25.97 -37.17
CA THR A 44 -45.34 -25.26 -38.32
C THR A 44 -46.68 -24.63 -38.00
N ASN A 45 -47.58 -25.36 -37.32
CA ASN A 45 -48.88 -24.83 -36.90
C ASN A 45 -48.71 -23.65 -35.94
N THR A 46 -47.78 -23.71 -34.98
CA THR A 46 -47.49 -22.59 -34.08
C THR A 46 -46.97 -21.37 -34.85
N GLN A 47 -46.13 -21.56 -35.87
CA GLN A 47 -45.64 -20.47 -36.72
C GLN A 47 -46.75 -19.86 -37.59
N SER A 48 -47.63 -20.68 -38.17
CA SER A 48 -48.71 -20.21 -39.03
C SER A 48 -49.94 -19.69 -38.26
N ALA A 49 -50.09 -20.07 -36.99
CA ALA A 49 -51.27 -19.75 -36.17
C ALA A 49 -51.53 -18.24 -36.10
N ASN A 50 -50.48 -17.43 -35.88
CA ASN A 50 -50.62 -15.98 -35.80
C ASN A 50 -51.13 -15.37 -37.11
N TYR A 51 -50.63 -15.84 -38.25
CA TYR A 51 -51.09 -15.37 -39.55
C TYR A 51 -52.53 -15.79 -39.83
N GLN A 52 -52.88 -17.05 -39.55
CA GLN A 52 -54.25 -17.56 -39.70
C GLN A 52 -55.23 -16.76 -38.83
N LEU A 53 -54.84 -16.42 -37.60
CA LEU A 53 -55.63 -15.58 -36.70
C LEU A 53 -55.85 -14.17 -37.28
N GLN A 54 -54.81 -13.54 -37.82
CA GLN A 54 -54.92 -12.21 -38.44
C GLN A 54 -55.84 -12.22 -39.67
N VAL A 55 -55.73 -13.25 -40.51
CA VAL A 55 -56.61 -13.42 -41.68
C VAL A 55 -58.06 -13.65 -41.24
N ALA A 56 -58.28 -14.51 -40.24
CA ALA A 56 -59.61 -14.76 -39.68
C ALA A 56 -60.22 -13.48 -39.08
N GLN A 57 -59.43 -12.70 -38.33
CA GLN A 57 -59.84 -11.41 -37.78
C GLN A 57 -60.21 -10.42 -38.88
N LYS A 58 -59.39 -10.30 -39.94
CA LYS A 58 -59.68 -9.46 -41.09
C LYS A 58 -61.02 -9.84 -41.72
N ASN A 59 -61.18 -11.11 -42.08
CA ASN A 59 -62.39 -11.59 -42.74
C ASN A 59 -63.64 -11.37 -41.88
N TYR A 60 -63.54 -11.59 -40.56
CA TYR A 60 -64.63 -11.37 -39.63
C TYR A 60 -65.06 -9.90 -39.58
N VAL A 61 -64.11 -8.97 -39.33
CA VAL A 61 -64.40 -7.54 -39.17
C VAL A 61 -64.85 -6.92 -40.50
N THR A 62 -64.19 -7.25 -41.61
CA THR A 62 -64.61 -6.78 -42.94
C THR A 62 -66.02 -7.25 -43.29
N PHE A 63 -66.42 -8.47 -42.88
CA PHE A 63 -67.78 -8.98 -43.10
C PHE A 63 -68.82 -8.33 -42.17
N SER A 64 -68.51 -8.11 -40.89
CA SER A 64 -69.45 -7.56 -39.92
C SER A 64 -69.64 -6.05 -40.00
N GLU A 65 -68.55 -5.30 -40.25
CA GLU A 65 -68.49 -3.85 -40.08
C GLU A 65 -67.90 -3.11 -41.30
N GLY A 66 -67.37 -3.85 -42.29
CA GLY A 66 -66.79 -3.31 -43.51
C GLY A 66 -65.28 -3.06 -43.43
N GLU A 67 -64.66 -2.77 -44.57
CA GLU A 67 -63.19 -2.61 -44.67
C GLU A 67 -62.66 -1.39 -43.89
N GLY A 68 -63.48 -0.34 -43.75
CA GLY A 68 -63.12 0.86 -42.98
C GLY A 68 -62.86 0.53 -41.50
N ALA A 69 -63.78 -0.21 -40.87
CA ALA A 69 -63.64 -0.64 -39.48
C ALA A 69 -62.40 -1.51 -39.25
N TYR A 70 -62.06 -2.39 -40.21
CA TYR A 70 -60.83 -3.17 -40.14
C TYR A 70 -59.56 -2.30 -40.22
N ASN A 71 -59.55 -1.29 -41.10
CA ASN A 71 -58.42 -0.37 -41.21
C ASN A 71 -58.21 0.45 -39.92
N ASP A 72 -59.30 0.92 -39.31
CA ASP A 72 -59.25 1.64 -38.03
C ASP A 72 -58.72 0.75 -36.90
N LEU A 73 -59.21 -0.49 -36.80
CA LEU A 73 -58.71 -1.49 -35.85
C LEU A 73 -57.21 -1.76 -36.05
N LEU A 74 -56.79 -1.95 -37.31
CA LEU A 74 -55.38 -2.19 -37.64
C LEU A 74 -54.51 -0.98 -37.27
N GLN A 75 -54.96 0.24 -37.58
CA GLN A 75 -54.28 1.46 -37.21
C GLN A 75 -54.10 1.56 -35.69
N GLN A 76 -55.17 1.30 -34.91
CA GLN A 76 -55.10 1.31 -33.46
C GLN A 76 -54.11 0.27 -32.91
N GLN A 77 -54.10 -0.95 -33.45
CA GLN A 77 -53.15 -1.98 -33.04
C GLN A 77 -51.70 -1.62 -33.37
N LEU A 78 -51.47 -1.00 -34.53
CA LEU A 78 -50.14 -0.54 -34.94
C LEU A 78 -49.67 0.63 -34.08
N GLU A 79 -50.56 1.56 -33.74
CA GLU A 79 -50.29 2.68 -32.84
C GLU A 79 -49.94 2.19 -31.43
N GLU A 80 -50.71 1.25 -30.87
CA GLU A 80 -50.44 0.65 -29.57
C GLU A 80 -49.06 -0.03 -29.55
N LYS A 81 -48.74 -0.85 -30.58
CA LYS A 81 -47.43 -1.48 -30.71
C LYS A 81 -46.31 -0.47 -30.85
N SER A 82 -46.52 0.57 -31.67
CA SER A 82 -45.54 1.64 -31.86
C SER A 82 -45.26 2.38 -30.55
N ASN A 83 -46.31 2.66 -29.77
CA ASN A 83 -46.19 3.32 -28.48
C ASN A 83 -45.45 2.44 -27.46
N LEU A 84 -45.77 1.14 -27.40
CA LEU A 84 -45.08 0.19 -26.53
C LEU A 84 -43.59 0.10 -26.89
N ILE A 85 -43.26 -0.04 -28.18
CA ILE A 85 -41.88 -0.07 -28.66
C ILE A 85 -41.16 1.25 -28.31
N SER A 86 -41.81 2.39 -28.54
CA SER A 86 -41.23 3.70 -28.25
C SER A 86 -40.94 3.88 -26.75
N GLN A 87 -41.85 3.44 -25.88
CA GLN A 87 -41.65 3.47 -24.43
C GLN A 87 -40.49 2.56 -24.01
N GLN A 88 -40.41 1.33 -24.53
CA GLN A 88 -39.30 0.43 -24.25
C GLN A 88 -37.96 1.00 -24.72
N PHE A 89 -37.91 1.58 -25.92
CA PHE A 89 -36.70 2.23 -26.43
C PHE A 89 -36.31 3.44 -25.57
N GLN A 90 -37.27 4.24 -25.13
CA GLN A 90 -37.02 5.38 -24.25
C GLN A 90 -36.47 4.95 -22.89
N GLU A 91 -37.03 3.90 -22.30
CA GLU A 91 -36.53 3.32 -21.04
C GLU A 91 -35.10 2.78 -21.18
N ILE A 92 -34.83 2.01 -22.23
CA ILE A 92 -33.49 1.49 -22.54
C ILE A 92 -32.53 2.66 -22.75
N PHE A 93 -32.90 3.64 -23.57
CA PHE A 93 -32.04 4.78 -23.86
C PHE A 93 -31.71 5.59 -22.60
N ASN A 94 -32.69 5.86 -21.75
CA ASN A 94 -32.49 6.58 -20.49
C ASN A 94 -31.58 5.79 -19.52
N LYS A 95 -31.79 4.48 -19.44
CA LYS A 95 -30.96 3.58 -18.62
C LYS A 95 -29.51 3.56 -19.11
N GLU A 96 -29.29 3.37 -20.40
CA GLU A 96 -27.95 3.34 -21.00
C GLU A 96 -27.26 4.70 -20.88
N THR A 97 -27.98 5.80 -21.11
CA THR A 97 -27.43 7.16 -20.91
C THR A 97 -26.97 7.38 -19.47
N THR A 98 -27.78 6.96 -18.50
CA THR A 98 -27.42 7.04 -17.07
C THR A 98 -26.24 6.14 -16.73
N GLN A 99 -26.13 4.96 -17.36
CA GLN A 99 -25.01 4.06 -17.18
C GLN A 99 -23.72 4.63 -17.76
N VAL A 100 -23.77 5.20 -18.96
CA VAL A 100 -22.63 5.87 -19.60
C VAL A 100 -22.16 7.05 -18.76
N ALA A 101 -23.08 7.90 -18.27
CA ALA A 101 -22.74 9.02 -17.39
C ALA A 101 -21.99 8.53 -16.12
N ARG A 102 -22.50 7.49 -15.45
CA ARG A 102 -21.83 6.89 -14.28
C ARG A 102 -20.46 6.31 -14.61
N GLN A 103 -20.28 5.71 -15.79
CA GLN A 103 -18.99 5.20 -16.23
C GLN A 103 -17.99 6.33 -16.49
N ILE A 104 -18.43 7.44 -17.09
CA ILE A 104 -17.61 8.64 -17.29
C ILE A 104 -17.15 9.19 -15.93
N ASP A 105 -18.07 9.33 -14.97
CA ASP A 105 -17.75 9.82 -13.62
C ASP A 105 -16.76 8.89 -12.90
N THR A 106 -17.00 7.58 -12.99
CA THR A 106 -16.12 6.56 -12.42
C THR A 106 -14.72 6.65 -13.01
N TYR A 107 -14.63 6.78 -14.34
CA TYR A 107 -13.35 6.94 -15.04
C TYR A 107 -12.64 8.22 -14.63
N GLY A 108 -13.36 9.33 -14.49
CA GLY A 108 -12.83 10.59 -13.96
C GLY A 108 -12.24 10.43 -12.56
N GLY A 109 -12.95 9.74 -11.66
CA GLY A 109 -12.47 9.43 -10.32
C GLY A 109 -11.21 8.58 -10.31
N ILE A 110 -11.14 7.54 -11.17
CA ILE A 110 -9.95 6.70 -11.33
C ILE A 110 -8.76 7.53 -11.81
N LEU A 111 -8.97 8.44 -12.76
CA LEU A 111 -7.91 9.29 -13.31
C LEU A 111 -7.35 10.25 -12.25
N ILE A 112 -8.21 10.83 -11.40
CA ILE A 112 -7.79 11.64 -10.25
C ILE A 112 -6.97 10.80 -9.26
N ASN A 113 -7.45 9.61 -8.93
CA ASN A 113 -6.72 8.71 -8.02
C ASN A 113 -5.34 8.34 -8.59
N PHE A 114 -5.26 8.00 -9.87
CA PHE A 114 -4.01 7.72 -10.54
C PHE A 114 -3.02 8.90 -10.44
N LYS A 115 -3.48 10.14 -10.68
CA LYS A 115 -2.65 11.34 -10.49
C LYS A 115 -2.13 11.46 -9.05
N ASN A 116 -3.01 11.26 -8.06
CA ASN A 116 -2.63 11.33 -6.65
C ASN A 116 -1.58 10.26 -6.28
N ILE A 117 -1.70 9.04 -6.82
CA ILE A 117 -0.71 7.96 -6.61
C ILE A 117 0.64 8.35 -7.22
N VAL A 118 0.65 8.91 -8.42
CA VAL A 118 1.87 9.36 -9.10
C VAL A 118 2.54 10.49 -8.30
N ASP A 119 1.78 11.48 -7.83
CA ASP A 119 2.30 12.56 -7.00
C ASP A 119 2.86 12.04 -5.66
N LEU A 120 2.16 11.11 -5.02
CA LEU A 120 2.60 10.45 -3.79
C LEU A 120 3.92 9.69 -4.01
N TYR A 121 4.05 8.97 -5.14
CA TYR A 121 5.28 8.30 -5.51
C TYR A 121 6.45 9.28 -5.65
N PHE A 122 6.26 10.41 -6.33
CA PHE A 122 7.30 11.43 -6.46
C PHE A 122 7.67 12.06 -5.11
N ASN A 123 6.70 12.25 -4.22
CA ASN A 123 6.95 12.75 -2.87
C ASN A 123 7.79 11.76 -2.05
N TYR A 124 7.43 10.48 -2.03
CA TYR A 124 8.23 9.46 -1.33
C TYR A 124 9.63 9.31 -1.92
N LYS A 125 9.78 9.40 -3.24
CA LYS A 125 11.10 9.39 -3.88
C LYS A 125 11.96 10.56 -3.39
N LYS A 126 11.39 11.77 -3.30
CA LYS A 126 12.09 12.95 -2.77
C LYS A 126 12.44 12.80 -1.29
N GLU A 127 11.52 12.29 -0.49
CA GLU A 127 11.74 12.05 0.94
C GLU A 127 12.83 11.01 1.19
N ASN A 128 12.83 9.90 0.46
CA ASN A 128 13.88 8.88 0.56
C ASN A 128 15.27 9.44 0.22
N ILE A 129 15.37 10.29 -0.81
CA ILE A 129 16.63 10.96 -1.14
C ILE A 129 17.07 11.89 0.00
N LYS A 130 16.15 12.66 0.60
CA LYS A 130 16.46 13.53 1.75
C LYS A 130 16.89 12.73 2.98
N LEU A 131 16.18 11.65 3.29
CA LEU A 131 16.50 10.76 4.40
C LEU A 131 17.88 10.12 4.22
N PHE A 132 18.21 9.66 3.01
CA PHE A 132 19.52 9.11 2.71
C PHE A 132 20.65 10.13 2.90
N LYS A 133 20.43 11.39 2.47
CA LYS A 133 21.39 12.48 2.72
C LYS A 133 21.56 12.74 4.21
N LYS A 134 20.45 12.84 4.96
CA LYS A 134 20.48 13.06 6.42
C LYS A 134 21.20 11.92 7.16
N LEU A 135 20.95 10.67 6.77
CA LEU A 135 21.66 9.52 7.33
C LEU A 135 23.16 9.62 7.06
N LYS A 136 23.55 9.95 5.82
CA LYS A 136 24.97 10.12 5.46
C LYS A 136 25.64 11.24 6.27
N GLU A 137 24.96 12.38 6.45
CA GLU A 137 25.44 13.50 7.28
C GLU A 137 25.61 13.05 8.74
N GLN A 138 24.60 12.43 9.33
CA GLN A 138 24.67 11.92 10.70
C GLN A 138 25.77 10.88 10.89
N THR A 139 25.94 9.95 9.95
CA THR A 139 27.04 8.98 10.00
C THR A 139 28.40 9.68 9.93
N ASN A 140 28.57 10.67 9.05
CA ASN A 140 29.81 11.44 8.96
C ASN A 140 30.10 12.24 10.25
N ASP A 141 29.06 12.84 10.85
CA ASP A 141 29.18 13.57 12.12
C ASP A 141 29.57 12.65 13.27
N VAL A 142 28.95 11.46 13.36
CA VAL A 142 29.31 10.44 14.36
C VAL A 142 30.76 10.00 14.16
N LEU A 143 31.18 9.66 12.94
CA LEU A 143 32.56 9.27 12.65
C LEU A 143 33.56 10.39 13.00
N THR A 144 33.18 11.65 12.76
CA THR A 144 34.03 12.81 13.07
C THR A 144 34.11 13.04 14.58
N ASN A 145 33.00 12.90 15.29
CA ASN A 145 32.95 13.00 16.75
C ASN A 145 33.72 11.86 17.44
N GLU A 146 33.57 10.62 16.98
CA GLU A 146 34.34 9.48 17.48
C GLU A 146 35.84 9.70 17.29
N ARG A 147 36.27 10.20 16.12
CA ARG A 147 37.67 10.59 15.89
C ARG A 147 38.14 11.67 16.85
N LYS A 148 37.31 12.71 17.07
CA LYS A 148 37.64 13.80 18.00
C LYS A 148 37.78 13.30 19.43
N THR A 149 36.84 12.47 19.88
CA THR A 149 36.89 11.84 21.21
C THR A 149 38.14 10.99 21.36
N TYR A 150 38.47 10.16 20.37
CA TYR A 150 39.69 9.34 20.39
C TYR A 150 40.96 10.18 20.57
N TYR A 151 41.11 11.29 19.84
CA TYR A 151 42.29 12.16 19.97
C TYR A 151 42.35 12.89 21.32
N ILE A 152 41.19 13.31 21.84
CA ILE A 152 41.10 13.95 23.16
C ILE A 152 41.46 12.95 24.25
N ASP A 153 40.93 11.73 24.18
CA ASP A 153 41.20 10.67 25.16
C ASP A 153 42.67 10.28 25.11
N GLN A 154 43.27 10.10 23.92
CA GLN A 154 44.70 9.82 23.80
C GLN A 154 45.57 10.94 24.41
N GLN A 155 45.20 12.21 24.19
CA GLN A 155 45.91 13.34 24.79
C GLN A 155 45.73 13.37 26.31
N ASN A 156 44.52 13.14 26.81
CA ASN A 156 44.22 13.09 28.23
C ASN A 156 44.92 11.93 28.93
N ASP A 157 45.01 10.76 28.30
CA ASP A 157 45.72 9.59 28.81
C ASP A 157 47.22 9.87 28.88
N THR A 158 47.78 10.49 27.84
CA THR A 158 49.21 10.89 27.84
C THR A 158 49.48 11.93 28.93
N LEU A 159 48.59 12.92 29.10
CA LEU A 159 48.70 13.95 30.12
C LEU A 159 48.58 13.35 31.52
N THR A 160 47.60 12.48 31.75
CA THR A 160 47.39 11.78 33.01
C THR A 160 48.59 10.90 33.33
N TYR A 161 49.12 10.18 32.34
CA TYR A 161 50.29 9.34 32.51
C TYR A 161 51.50 10.16 32.99
N PHE A 162 51.78 11.26 32.31
CA PHE A 162 52.90 12.14 32.64
C PHE A 162 52.71 12.85 34.00
N TYR A 163 51.57 13.51 34.23
CA TYR A 163 51.35 14.26 35.46
C TYR A 163 51.17 13.36 36.68
N PHE A 164 50.46 12.25 36.54
CA PHE A 164 50.18 11.39 37.68
C PHE A 164 51.34 10.45 37.97
N TYR A 165 51.84 9.69 37.00
CA TYR A 165 52.85 8.66 37.30
C TYR A 165 54.26 9.25 37.35
N PHE A 166 54.67 10.05 36.36
CA PHE A 166 56.04 10.56 36.31
C PHE A 166 56.33 11.61 37.39
N LEU A 167 55.45 12.61 37.59
CA LEU A 167 55.68 13.62 38.63
C LEU A 167 55.51 13.06 40.05
N LEU A 168 54.61 12.10 40.28
CA LEU A 168 54.48 11.46 41.60
C LEU A 168 55.75 10.70 41.97
N ILE A 169 56.36 9.97 41.03
CA ILE A 169 57.63 9.28 41.25
C ILE A 169 58.72 10.28 41.65
N ILE A 170 58.88 11.38 40.90
CA ILE A 170 59.84 12.44 41.23
C ILE A 170 59.57 13.02 42.62
N TYR A 171 58.31 13.30 42.94
CA TYR A 171 57.91 13.83 44.24
C TYR A 171 58.27 12.86 45.39
N VAL A 172 57.97 11.57 45.25
CA VAL A 172 58.32 10.55 46.25
C VAL A 172 59.84 10.49 46.43
N ILE A 173 60.63 10.56 45.35
CA ILE A 173 62.09 10.62 45.42
C ILE A 173 62.55 11.85 46.21
N ILE A 174 61.99 13.03 45.96
CA ILE A 174 62.32 14.27 46.69
C ILE A 174 62.04 14.12 48.19
N VAL A 175 60.89 13.54 48.56
CA VAL A 175 60.52 13.33 49.97
C VAL A 175 61.49 12.38 50.67
N ILE A 176 61.87 11.28 50.00
CA ILE A 176 62.86 10.31 50.53
C ILE A 176 64.24 10.95 50.64
N CYS A 177 64.71 11.67 49.62
CA CYS A 177 65.97 12.38 49.65
C CYS A 177 66.01 13.39 50.80
N TYR A 178 64.93 14.18 50.98
CA TYR A 178 64.83 15.11 52.10
C TYR A 178 64.92 14.38 53.44
N LEU A 179 64.26 13.23 53.61
CA LEU A 179 64.35 12.42 54.82
C LEU A 179 65.79 11.95 55.08
N LEU A 180 66.46 11.40 54.07
CA LEU A 180 67.83 10.91 54.17
C LEU A 180 68.83 12.04 54.49
N PHE A 181 68.75 13.16 53.76
CA PHE A 181 69.61 14.33 54.03
C PHE A 181 69.31 14.97 55.38
N SER A 182 68.04 14.96 55.81
CA SER A 182 67.64 15.41 57.13
C SER A 182 68.19 14.49 58.25
N LEU A 183 68.44 13.22 57.98
CA LEU A 183 69.06 12.33 58.97
C LEU A 183 70.59 12.42 58.95
N MET A 184 71.21 12.43 57.77
CA MET A 184 72.66 12.27 57.61
C MET A 184 73.47 13.55 57.85
N TYR A 185 72.92 14.73 57.57
CA TYR A 185 73.67 15.99 57.68
C TYR A 185 73.33 16.76 58.97
N PRO A 186 74.35 17.21 59.73
CA PRO A 186 74.14 18.10 60.87
C PRO A 186 73.64 19.45 60.35
N SER A 187 72.44 19.83 60.75
CA SER A 187 71.79 21.09 60.37
C SER A 187 71.65 22.00 61.58
N ASN A 188 71.77 23.31 61.37
CA ASN A 188 71.52 24.34 62.38
C ASN A 188 70.02 24.51 62.70
N ALA A 189 69.13 23.81 61.98
CA ALA A 189 67.69 23.86 62.23
C ALA A 189 67.30 22.95 63.40
N SER A 190 66.43 23.45 64.29
CA SER A 190 65.88 22.65 65.38
C SER A 190 65.09 21.45 64.85
N ILE A 191 65.18 20.31 65.55
CA ILE A 191 64.53 19.04 65.18
C ILE A 191 63.03 19.22 64.90
N ILE A 192 62.37 20.05 65.70
CA ILE A 192 60.94 20.39 65.55
C ILE A 192 60.63 21.03 64.18
N LYS A 193 61.48 21.95 63.71
CA LYS A 193 61.30 22.60 62.40
C LYS A 193 61.47 21.60 61.24
N ARG A 194 62.39 20.64 61.38
CA ARG A 194 62.64 19.60 60.35
C ARG A 194 61.45 18.65 60.21
N ILE A 195 60.86 18.25 61.33
CA ILE A 195 59.65 17.42 61.37
C ILE A 195 58.46 18.16 60.77
N LEU A 196 58.29 19.45 61.09
CA LEU A 196 57.21 20.27 60.53
C LEU A 196 57.34 20.39 59.01
N ILE A 197 58.53 20.67 58.48
CA ILE A 197 58.77 20.73 57.02
C ILE A 197 58.50 19.37 56.36
N PHE A 198 58.87 18.26 57.00
CA PHE A 198 58.59 16.91 56.48
C PHE A 198 57.09 16.62 56.39
N ILE A 199 56.35 16.90 57.46
CA ILE A 199 54.88 16.77 57.48
C ILE A 199 54.26 17.70 56.43
N GLY A 200 54.76 18.93 56.32
CA GLY A 200 54.33 19.89 55.31
C GLY A 200 54.55 19.40 53.88
N LEU A 201 55.71 18.77 53.59
CA LEU A 201 55.97 18.15 52.30
C LEU A 201 54.98 17.02 52.02
N ILE A 202 54.74 16.10 52.96
CA ILE A 202 53.78 15.00 52.80
C ILE A 202 52.35 15.50 52.51
N LEU A 203 51.94 16.58 53.18
CA LEU A 203 50.61 17.17 53.00
C LEU A 203 50.51 18.05 51.75
N LEU A 204 51.63 18.43 51.14
CA LEU A 204 51.70 19.30 49.98
C LEU A 204 50.82 18.84 48.79
N PRO A 205 50.81 17.57 48.35
CA PRO A 205 49.94 17.14 47.24
C PRO A 205 48.44 17.29 47.55
N PHE A 206 48.03 17.25 48.81
CA PHE A 206 46.63 17.45 49.21
C PHE A 206 46.27 18.94 49.29
N LEU A 207 47.22 19.78 49.68
CA LEU A 207 47.05 21.23 49.78
C LEU A 207 47.29 21.95 48.44
N SER A 208 48.00 21.34 47.50
CA SER A 208 48.39 21.93 46.21
C SER A 208 47.19 22.37 45.38
N TYR A 209 46.10 21.60 45.37
CA TYR A 209 44.85 21.96 44.67
C TYR A 209 44.28 23.28 45.20
N PHE A 210 44.21 23.44 46.53
CA PHE A 210 43.71 24.67 47.16
C PHE A 210 44.62 25.87 46.88
N ILE A 211 45.94 25.67 46.94
CA ILE A 211 46.93 26.71 46.63
C ILE A 211 46.80 27.14 45.16
N LEU A 212 46.70 26.19 44.23
CA LEU A 212 46.55 26.48 42.80
C LEU A 212 45.24 27.21 42.50
N ALA A 213 44.13 26.77 43.09
CA ALA A 213 42.83 27.44 42.95
C ALA A 213 42.88 28.89 43.46
N ALA A 214 43.54 29.13 44.61
CA ALA A 214 43.72 30.47 45.16
C ALA A 214 44.60 31.35 44.24
N VAL A 215 45.69 30.81 43.70
CA VAL A 215 46.58 31.53 42.76
C VAL A 215 45.85 31.89 41.47
N ILE A 216 45.10 30.94 40.88
CA ILE A 216 44.30 31.18 39.67
C ILE A 216 43.24 32.25 39.94
N TYR A 217 42.53 32.17 41.07
CA TYR A 217 41.53 33.16 41.46
C TYR A 217 42.13 34.57 41.60
N ILE A 218 43.27 34.69 42.28
CA ILE A 218 44.00 35.97 42.41
C ILE A 218 44.46 36.45 41.03
N GLY A 219 44.96 35.56 40.17
CA GLY A 219 45.36 35.88 38.80
C GLY A 219 44.21 36.43 37.96
N TYR A 220 43.03 35.81 38.01
CA TYR A 220 41.83 36.33 37.35
C TYR A 220 41.42 37.70 37.90
N LYS A 221 41.48 37.89 39.23
CA LYS A 221 41.19 39.18 39.86
C LYS A 221 42.16 40.27 39.42
N ILE A 222 43.43 39.94 39.26
CA ILE A 222 44.45 40.88 38.75
C ILE A 222 44.24 41.14 37.26
N PHE A 223 43.90 40.14 36.46
CA PHE A 223 43.62 40.30 35.03
C PHE A 223 42.37 41.14 34.77
N GLU A 224 41.35 41.04 35.64
CA GLU A 224 40.19 41.93 35.64
C GLU A 224 40.55 43.40 35.96
N LEU A 225 41.64 43.64 36.70
CA LEU A 225 42.12 44.99 37.05
C LEU A 225 43.01 45.62 35.98
N ILE A 226 43.51 44.85 35.00
CA ILE A 226 44.24 45.39 33.86
C ILE A 226 43.20 45.97 32.87
N PRO A 227 43.25 47.27 32.54
CA PRO A 227 42.30 47.85 31.59
C PRO A 227 42.40 47.12 30.24
N LYS A 228 41.28 46.56 29.79
CA LYS A 228 41.19 45.90 28.48
C LYS A 228 41.53 46.93 27.40
N ASN A 229 42.59 46.68 26.64
CA ASN A 229 43.02 47.59 25.57
C ASN A 229 41.90 47.67 24.52
N VAL A 230 41.35 48.87 24.32
CA VAL A 230 40.13 49.14 23.51
C VAL A 230 40.40 49.08 21.99
N TYR A 231 41.64 48.84 21.55
CA TYR A 231 42.01 48.82 20.14
C TYR A 231 42.17 47.41 19.58
N ARG A 232 41.05 46.71 19.42
CA ARG A 232 40.85 45.75 18.31
C ARG A 232 39.35 45.50 18.11
N GLN A 233 38.67 46.49 17.54
CA GLN A 233 37.47 46.26 16.74
C GLN A 233 37.92 46.34 15.28
N GLU A 234 38.14 45.19 14.67
CA GLU A 234 37.81 44.81 13.29
C GLU A 234 37.75 43.28 13.25
#